data_AF-A0A1L3SPT9-F1
#
_entry.id   AF-A0A1L3SPT9-F1
#
_cell.length_a   1.000
_cell.length_b   1.000
_cell.length_c   1.000
_cell.angle_alpha   90.00
_cell.angle_beta   90.00
_cell.angle_gamma   90.00
#
_symmetry.space_group_name_H-M   'P 1'
#
loop_
_entity.id
_entity.type
_entity.pdbx_description
1 polymer ?
#
loop_
_entity_poly.entity_id
_entity_poly.type
_entity_poly.pdbx_seq_one_letter_code
_entity_poly.pdbx_strand_id
1 'polypeptide(L)'
;MPAPARCPPPSAPANSTTRSRSRKEASMESTVTAFPGRRQAPADERQVEAFTPQERGEDKAQTVAAGQLRAFVERIERLEEEKRTIADDIKDVYAEAKGTGFDTRAMRAIVRLRKLDQAERQEAEAILDLYKAALGMA
;
A
#
# COMPACT_ATOMS: atom_id res chain seq x y z
N MET A 1 6.67 -45.61 8.35
CA MET A 1 6.75 -44.16 8.64
C MET A 1 7.26 -43.44 7.41
N PRO A 2 6.42 -42.69 6.68
CA PRO A 2 6.85 -41.89 5.53
C PRO A 2 7.34 -40.50 5.99
N ALA A 3 8.52 -40.08 5.49
CA ALA A 3 9.11 -38.77 5.77
C ALA A 3 8.36 -37.65 5.02
N PRO A 4 8.21 -36.43 5.59
CA PRO A 4 7.58 -35.32 4.88
C PRO A 4 8.51 -34.70 3.84
N ALA A 5 8.01 -34.58 2.61
CA ALA A 5 8.66 -33.89 1.50
C ALA A 5 8.87 -32.41 1.85
N ARG A 6 10.13 -31.95 1.76
CA ARG A 6 10.49 -30.54 1.89
C ARG A 6 10.21 -29.83 0.56
N CYS A 7 9.30 -28.86 0.57
CA CYS A 7 9.10 -27.94 -0.56
C CYS A 7 10.35 -27.05 -0.75
N PRO A 8 10.83 -26.83 -1.99
CA PRO A 8 11.86 -25.82 -2.26
C PRO A 8 11.25 -24.40 -2.22
N PRO A 9 12.01 -23.37 -1.80
CA PRO A 9 11.53 -21.99 -1.78
C PRO A 9 11.48 -21.40 -3.21
N PRO A 10 10.58 -20.42 -3.48
CA PRO A 10 10.48 -19.78 -4.77
C PRO A 10 11.69 -18.86 -5.06
N SER A 11 12.20 -18.95 -6.28
CA SER A 11 13.28 -18.13 -6.83
C SER A 11 12.84 -16.67 -7.03
N ALA A 12 13.58 -15.73 -6.44
CA ALA A 12 13.41 -14.30 -6.68
C ALA A 12 14.07 -13.85 -8.00
N PRO A 13 13.44 -13.00 -8.83
CA PRO A 13 14.09 -12.42 -10.00
C PRO A 13 14.98 -11.23 -9.61
N ALA A 14 16.23 -11.28 -10.08
CA ALA A 14 17.20 -10.20 -10.01
C ALA A 14 16.84 -9.08 -11.00
N ASN A 15 16.82 -7.82 -10.54
CA ASN A 15 16.72 -6.68 -11.44
C ASN A 15 17.89 -5.71 -11.18
N SER A 16 18.91 -5.83 -12.02
CA SER A 16 20.06 -4.92 -12.09
C SER A 16 19.95 -4.11 -13.38
N THR A 17 19.66 -2.82 -13.30
CA THR A 17 19.96 -1.91 -14.41
C THR A 17 20.31 -0.53 -13.85
N THR A 18 21.61 -0.28 -13.89
CA THR A 18 22.29 0.96 -13.52
C THR A 18 22.29 1.88 -14.74
N ARG A 19 21.75 3.10 -14.55
CA ARG A 19 22.30 4.40 -14.99
C ARG A 19 22.54 4.67 -16.49
N SER A 20 21.75 5.63 -17.01
CA SER A 20 22.11 6.77 -17.88
C SER A 20 22.84 6.54 -19.22
N ARG A 21 22.28 7.10 -20.30
CA ARG A 21 22.90 8.19 -21.08
C ARG A 21 21.98 8.69 -22.20
N SER A 22 21.86 10.01 -22.25
CA SER A 22 21.33 10.87 -23.30
C SER A 22 22.18 10.83 -24.58
N ARG A 23 21.56 10.86 -25.77
CA ARG A 23 21.99 11.68 -26.94
C ARG A 23 21.05 11.59 -28.16
N LYS A 24 20.63 12.77 -28.62
CA LYS A 24 20.38 13.26 -30.00
C LYS A 24 19.52 12.49 -31.02
N GLU A 25 18.45 13.18 -31.42
CA GLU A 25 18.08 13.66 -32.77
C GLU A 25 18.26 12.76 -34.01
N ALA A 26 17.13 12.48 -34.65
CA ALA A 26 16.87 12.49 -36.11
C ALA A 26 15.33 12.45 -36.26
N SER A 27 14.60 13.50 -36.66
CA SER A 27 14.46 14.03 -38.02
C SER A 27 14.54 12.95 -39.09
N MET A 28 13.38 12.48 -39.57
CA MET A 28 13.03 12.44 -41.00
C MET A 28 11.72 11.68 -41.21
N GLU A 29 10.71 12.45 -41.56
CA GLU A 29 9.75 12.22 -42.65
C GLU A 29 9.56 10.77 -43.13
N SER A 30 8.35 10.26 -42.98
CA SER A 30 7.79 9.29 -43.94
C SER A 30 6.26 9.34 -43.93
N THR A 31 5.74 10.06 -44.92
CA THR A 31 4.59 9.68 -45.75
C THR A 31 3.28 9.34 -45.06
N VAL A 32 2.42 10.36 -44.97
CA VAL A 32 0.96 10.22 -44.97
C VAL A 32 0.56 9.53 -46.29
N THR A 33 0.30 8.23 -46.27
CA THR A 33 -0.44 7.57 -47.34
C THR A 33 -1.91 7.96 -47.23
N ALA A 34 -2.35 8.80 -48.15
CA ALA A 34 -3.72 9.22 -48.36
C ALA A 34 -4.64 7.99 -48.61
N PHE A 35 -5.61 7.78 -47.74
CA PHE A 35 -6.70 6.84 -47.96
C PHE A 35 -7.78 7.53 -48.81
N PRO A 36 -8.13 7.02 -50.00
CA PRO A 36 -9.08 7.69 -50.87
C PRO A 36 -10.49 7.67 -50.28
N GLY A 37 -11.19 8.80 -50.45
CA GLY A 37 -12.44 9.13 -49.78
C GLY A 37 -13.54 8.08 -49.93
N ARG A 38 -14.07 7.68 -48.77
CA ARG A 38 -15.35 6.99 -48.67
C ARG A 38 -16.44 8.04 -48.88
N ARG A 39 -17.06 8.04 -50.07
CA ARG A 39 -18.31 8.78 -50.33
C ARG A 39 -19.31 8.41 -49.22
N GLN A 40 -19.75 9.38 -48.44
CA GLN A 40 -20.84 9.18 -47.48
C GLN A 40 -22.12 8.93 -48.30
N ALA A 41 -22.61 7.70 -48.29
CA ALA A 41 -23.98 7.40 -48.65
C ALA A 41 -24.89 7.88 -47.51
N PRO A 42 -26.09 8.41 -47.81
CA PRO A 42 -27.01 8.87 -46.78
C PRO A 42 -27.42 7.70 -45.89
N ALA A 43 -27.39 7.94 -44.58
CA ALA A 43 -27.80 6.98 -43.57
C ALA A 43 -29.28 6.60 -43.78
N ASP A 44 -29.53 5.33 -44.07
CA ASP A 44 -30.85 4.75 -43.95
C ASP A 44 -31.16 4.63 -42.44
N GLU A 45 -32.04 5.50 -41.94
CA GLU A 45 -32.44 5.66 -40.53
C GLU A 45 -33.33 4.52 -40.00
N ARG A 46 -33.11 3.27 -40.42
CA ARG A 46 -33.98 2.17 -40.00
C ARG A 46 -33.15 1.05 -39.40
N GLN A 47 -33.09 1.09 -38.06
CA GLN A 47 -32.55 0.10 -37.13
C GLN A 47 -31.08 0.29 -36.72
N VAL A 48 -30.84 1.38 -35.99
CA VAL A 48 -29.86 1.39 -34.90
C VAL A 48 -30.59 1.91 -33.66
N GLU A 49 -30.25 1.37 -32.50
CA GLU A 49 -30.88 1.56 -31.18
C GLU A 49 -31.93 0.51 -30.79
N ALA A 50 -31.47 -0.71 -30.52
CA ALA A 50 -32.25 -1.72 -29.77
C ALA A 50 -31.69 -2.00 -28.37
N PHE A 51 -30.78 -1.17 -27.84
CA PHE A 51 -30.42 -1.20 -26.42
C PHE A 51 -30.00 0.19 -25.99
N THR A 52 -30.84 0.84 -25.18
CA THR A 52 -30.48 2.10 -24.55
C THR A 52 -29.39 1.84 -23.50
N PRO A 53 -28.42 2.75 -23.28
CA PRO A 53 -27.40 2.58 -22.23
C PRO A 53 -28.00 2.26 -20.85
N GLN A 54 -29.21 2.78 -20.59
CA GLN A 54 -29.98 2.55 -19.37
C GLN A 54 -30.43 1.11 -19.10
N GLU A 55 -30.38 0.22 -20.09
CA GLU A 55 -30.74 -1.20 -19.94
C GLU A 55 -29.55 -2.11 -19.63
N ARG A 56 -28.33 -1.56 -19.71
CA ARG A 56 -27.11 -2.21 -19.23
C ARG A 56 -27.05 -1.95 -17.73
N GLY A 57 -27.42 -2.92 -16.89
CA GLY A 57 -27.42 -2.82 -15.42
C GLY A 57 -26.05 -2.50 -14.76
N GLU A 58 -25.06 -2.05 -15.53
CA GLU A 58 -23.74 -1.61 -15.12
C GLU A 58 -23.80 -0.26 -14.36
N ASP A 59 -24.67 0.67 -14.76
CA ASP A 59 -24.69 2.03 -14.17
C ASP A 59 -25.18 2.07 -12.71
N LYS A 60 -26.12 1.19 -12.34
CA LYS A 60 -26.62 1.09 -10.95
C LYS A 60 -25.61 0.41 -10.01
N ALA A 61 -24.89 -0.60 -10.49
CA ALA A 61 -23.84 -1.25 -9.72
C ALA A 61 -22.62 -0.34 -9.55
N GLN A 62 -22.24 0.40 -10.60
CA GLN A 62 -21.16 1.39 -10.54
C GLN A 62 -21.49 2.56 -9.60
N THR A 63 -22.75 3.02 -9.56
CA THR A 63 -23.15 4.11 -8.65
C THR A 63 -23.21 3.67 -7.18
N VAL A 64 -23.70 2.47 -6.88
CA VAL A 64 -23.69 1.93 -5.51
C VAL A 64 -22.26 1.66 -5.03
N ALA A 65 -21.41 1.06 -5.86
CA ALA A 65 -20.00 0.82 -5.54
C ALA A 65 -19.21 2.13 -5.39
N ALA A 66 -19.45 3.12 -6.25
CA ALA A 66 -18.83 4.44 -6.14
C ALA A 66 -19.31 5.20 -4.89
N GLY A 67 -20.58 5.06 -4.50
CA GLY A 67 -21.12 5.63 -3.27
C GLY A 67 -20.49 5.05 -2.01
N GLN A 68 -20.32 3.72 -1.95
CA GLN A 68 -19.61 3.07 -0.85
C GLN A 68 -18.14 3.48 -0.76
N LEU A 69 -17.46 3.56 -1.91
CA LEU A 69 -16.07 4.00 -1.96
C LEU A 69 -15.91 5.44 -1.43
N ARG A 70 -16.80 6.36 -1.84
CA ARG A 70 -16.81 7.74 -1.31
C ARG A 70 -17.03 7.77 0.21
N ALA A 71 -17.96 6.98 0.73
CA ALA A 71 -18.22 6.89 2.16
C ALA A 71 -17.01 6.35 2.96
N PHE A 72 -16.26 5.37 2.41
CA PHE A 72 -15.03 4.90 3.02
C PHE A 72 -13.92 5.97 2.99
N VAL A 73 -13.76 6.68 1.87
CA VAL A 73 -12.77 7.75 1.72
C VAL A 73 -13.04 8.88 2.72
N GLU A 74 -14.27 9.39 2.78
CA GLU A 74 -14.64 10.45 3.73
C GLU A 74 -14.41 10.04 5.20
N ARG A 75 -14.67 8.78 5.54
CA ARG A 75 -14.42 8.26 6.90
C ARG A 75 -12.93 8.13 7.18
N ILE A 76 -12.13 7.70 6.22
CA ILE A 76 -10.67 7.58 6.36
C ILE A 76 -10.05 8.96 6.52
N GLU A 77 -10.46 9.95 5.73
CA GLU A 77 -9.93 11.32 5.81
C GLU A 77 -10.13 11.94 7.19
N ARG A 78 -11.32 11.79 7.78
CA ARG A 78 -11.59 12.23 9.17
C ARG A 78 -10.68 11.53 10.18
N LEU A 79 -10.54 10.21 10.07
CA LEU A 79 -9.68 9.42 10.97
C LEU A 79 -8.19 9.76 10.79
N GLU A 80 -7.76 10.13 9.58
CA GLU A 80 -6.39 10.57 9.33
C GLU A 80 -6.08 11.93 9.95
N GLU A 81 -7.01 12.88 9.90
CA GLU A 81 -6.88 14.16 10.58
C GLU A 81 -6.78 13.98 12.10
N GLU A 82 -7.68 13.19 12.70
CA GLU A 82 -7.65 12.87 14.13
C GLU A 82 -6.31 12.20 14.52
N LYS A 83 -5.83 11.26 13.71
CA LYS A 83 -4.53 10.61 13.94
C LYS A 83 -3.37 11.59 13.91
N ARG A 84 -3.41 12.62 13.06
CA ARG A 84 -2.35 13.65 13.01
C ARG A 84 -2.34 14.46 14.31
N THR A 85 -3.50 14.94 14.76
CA THR A 85 -3.63 15.65 16.03
C THR A 85 -3.11 14.81 17.20
N ILE A 86 -3.56 13.56 17.31
CA ILE A 86 -3.09 12.64 18.36
C ILE A 86 -1.57 12.39 18.25
N ALA A 87 -1.04 12.28 17.03
CA ALA A 87 0.39 12.08 16.83
C ALA A 87 1.22 13.30 17.27
N ASP A 88 0.68 14.51 17.13
CA ASP A 88 1.31 15.73 17.61
C ASP A 88 1.23 15.82 19.14
N ASP A 89 0.08 15.53 19.74
CA ASP A 89 -0.08 15.45 21.21
C ASP A 89 0.92 14.45 21.82
N ILE A 90 1.11 13.29 21.20
CA ILE A 90 2.09 12.29 21.64
C ILE A 90 3.52 12.85 21.59
N LYS A 91 3.87 13.66 20.58
CA LYS A 91 5.21 14.27 20.50
C LYS A 91 5.40 15.29 21.61
N ASP A 92 4.38 16.08 21.92
CA ASP A 92 4.44 17.09 22.98
C ASP A 92 4.65 16.43 24.35
N VAL A 93 3.95 15.34 24.65
CA VAL A 93 4.18 14.56 25.88
C VAL A 93 5.61 14.01 25.96
N TYR A 94 6.17 13.52 24.85
CA TYR A 94 7.57 13.09 24.83
C TYR A 94 8.55 14.27 24.98
N ALA A 95 8.20 15.46 24.49
CA ALA A 95 9.02 16.66 24.64
C ALA A 95 9.00 17.17 26.10
N GLU A 96 7.84 17.16 26.76
CA GLU A 96 7.70 17.46 28.19
C GLU A 96 8.48 16.47 29.05
N ALA A 97 8.40 15.18 28.74
CA ALA A 97 9.17 14.14 29.42
C ALA A 97 10.69 14.37 29.27
N LYS A 98 11.13 14.86 28.11
CA LYS A 98 12.54 15.22 27.89
C LYS A 98 12.96 16.45 28.71
N GLY A 99 12.09 17.45 28.81
CA GLY A 99 12.33 18.66 29.62
C GLY A 99 12.40 18.40 31.12
N THR A 100 11.71 17.37 31.60
CA THR A 100 11.75 16.90 33.00
C THR A 100 12.92 15.94 33.28
N GLY A 101 13.67 15.52 32.27
CA GLY A 101 14.87 14.69 32.41
C GLY A 101 14.67 13.19 32.19
N PHE A 102 13.52 12.75 31.68
CA PHE A 102 13.31 11.35 31.31
C PHE A 102 13.89 11.02 29.92
N ASP A 103 14.41 9.80 29.76
CA ASP A 103 14.84 9.30 28.46
C ASP A 103 13.65 8.82 27.62
N THR A 104 13.33 9.60 26.58
CA THR A 104 12.31 9.27 25.58
C THR A 104 12.52 7.93 24.88
N ARG A 105 13.77 7.43 24.74
CA ARG A 105 14.05 6.13 24.12
C ARG A 105 13.63 4.98 25.03
N ALA A 106 14.03 5.04 26.30
CA ALA A 106 13.59 4.09 27.31
C ALA A 106 12.06 4.09 27.44
N MET A 107 11.41 5.26 27.50
CA MET A 107 9.95 5.34 27.57
C MET A 107 9.24 4.67 26.38
N ARG A 108 9.71 4.91 25.15
CA ARG A 108 9.16 4.24 23.95
C ARG A 108 9.36 2.72 24.00
N ALA A 109 10.49 2.25 24.52
CA ALA A 109 10.72 0.82 24.72
C ALA A 109 9.74 0.22 25.72
N ILE A 110 9.51 0.90 26.86
CA ILE A 110 8.53 0.47 27.87
C ILE A 110 7.12 0.41 27.28
N VAL A 111 6.69 1.44 26.53
CA VAL A 111 5.36 1.45 25.89
C VAL A 111 5.22 0.28 24.90
N ARG A 112 6.28 -0.08 24.17
CA ARG A 112 6.27 -1.27 23.30
C ARG A 112 6.16 -2.53 24.13
N LEU A 113 7.01 -2.73 25.13
CA LEU A 113 6.99 -3.90 26.01
C LEU A 113 5.63 -4.10 26.69
N ARG A 114 4.96 -3.00 27.07
CA ARG A 114 3.61 -3.03 27.66
C ARG A 114 2.50 -3.38 26.66
N LYS A 115 2.74 -3.22 25.36
CA LYS A 115 1.83 -3.67 24.29
C LYS A 115 2.00 -5.15 23.96
N LEU A 116 3.18 -5.72 24.19
CA LEU A 116 3.37 -7.16 24.10
C LEU A 116 2.64 -7.85 25.26
N ASP A 117 2.02 -8.98 24.96
CA ASP A 117 1.30 -9.78 25.95
C ASP A 117 2.24 -10.21 27.08
N GLN A 118 1.70 -10.30 28.28
CA GLN A 118 2.50 -10.58 29.47
C GLN A 118 3.13 -11.98 29.40
N ALA A 119 2.43 -12.95 28.82
CA ALA A 119 2.92 -14.30 28.62
C ALA A 119 4.10 -14.33 27.63
N GLU A 120 3.95 -13.71 26.46
CA GLU A 120 5.03 -13.63 25.45
C GLU A 120 6.28 -12.94 26.02
N ARG A 121 6.11 -11.92 26.88
CA ARG A 121 7.23 -11.23 27.52
C ARG A 121 7.98 -12.14 28.50
N GLN A 122 7.25 -12.89 29.32
CA GLN A 122 7.84 -13.82 30.30
C GLN A 122 8.56 -14.98 29.60
N GLU A 123 8.01 -15.50 28.51
CA GLU A 123 8.66 -16.55 27.72
C GLU A 123 9.96 -16.03 27.07
N ALA A 124 9.92 -14.84 26.47
CA ALA A 124 11.10 -14.22 25.87
C ALA A 124 12.18 -13.89 26.91
N GLU A 125 11.79 -13.38 28.09
CA GLU A 125 12.70 -13.13 29.21
C GLU A 125 13.35 -14.42 29.73
N ALA A 126 12.57 -15.50 29.90
CA ALA A 126 13.09 -16.79 30.35
C ALA A 126 14.12 -17.38 29.37
N ILE A 127 13.84 -17.28 28.06
CA ILE A 127 14.78 -17.74 27.02
C ILE A 127 16.05 -16.87 27.04
N LEU A 128 15.91 -15.54 27.16
CA LEU A 128 17.05 -14.64 27.22
C LEU A 128 17.91 -14.90 28.45
N ASP A 129 17.32 -15.12 29.61
CA ASP A 129 18.06 -15.37 30.84
C ASP A 129 18.81 -16.71 30.80
N LEU A 130 18.24 -17.74 30.18
CA LEU A 130 18.95 -18.99 29.89
C LEU A 130 20.22 -18.75 29.06
N TYR A 131 20.12 -17.92 28.02
CA TYR A 131 21.27 -17.59 27.18
C TYR A 131 22.28 -16.67 27.86
N LYS A 132 21.84 -15.69 28.65
CA LYS A 132 22.76 -14.84 29.44
C LYS A 132 23.54 -15.66 30.45
N ALA A 133 22.89 -16.61 31.11
CA ALA A 133 23.53 -17.54 32.03
C ALA A 133 24.58 -18.40 31.31
N ALA A 134 24.25 -18.92 30.11
CA ALA A 134 25.20 -19.68 29.29
C ALA A 134 26.39 -18.84 28.81
N LEU A 135 26.20 -17.53 28.62
CA LEU A 135 27.24 -16.58 28.20
C LEU A 135 28.00 -15.95 29.37
N GLY A 136 27.65 -16.26 30.63
CA GLY A 136 28.28 -15.69 31.82
C GLY A 136 28.06 -14.20 32.01
N MET A 137 26.98 -13.64 31.44
CA MET A 137 26.58 -12.22 31.58
C MET A 137 25.52 -12.01 32.67
N ALA A 138 25.38 -12.98 33.58
CA ALA A 138 24.42 -12.97 34.69
C ALA A 138 24.96 -12.20 35.91
#